data_AF-A0A2E5KUP2-F1
#
_entry.id   AF-A0A2E5KUP2-F1
#
_cell.length_a   1.000
_cell.length_b   1.000
_cell.length_c   1.000
_cell.angle_alpha   90.00
_cell.angle_beta   90.00
_cell.angle_gamma   90.00
#
_symmetry.space_group_name_H-M   'P 1'
#
loop_
_entity.id
_entity.type
_entity.pdbx_description
1 polymer ?
#
loop_
_entity_poly.entity_id
_entity_poly.type
_entity_poly.pdbx_seq_one_letter_code
_entity_poly.pdbx_strand_id
1 'polypeptide(L)'
;MGLCLLFLVRRNLLQVDMTFPLFLGIVILGFASMSDTFIHSVAASLGIVVAPFAIVLIAITLLLALVTLLAIAYSHLRRRQIMLVRYLARLQLDGQEAARKQ
;
A
#
# COMPACT_ATOMS: atom_id res chain seq x y z
N MET A 1 -0.57 2.47 -22.29
CA MET A 1 -0.13 3.37 -21.20
C MET A 1 0.14 2.63 -19.89
N GLY A 2 -0.75 1.77 -19.37
CA GLY A 2 -0.53 1.02 -18.11
C GLY A 2 0.67 0.05 -18.10
N LEU A 3 0.99 -0.57 -19.25
CA LEU A 3 2.16 -1.45 -19.39
C LEU A 3 3.51 -0.72 -19.21
N CYS A 4 3.56 0.58 -19.53
CA CYS A 4 4.79 1.37 -19.38
C CYS A 4 5.10 1.63 -17.90
N LEU A 5 4.06 1.88 -17.09
CA LEU A 5 4.18 2.04 -15.64
C LEU A 5 4.61 0.72 -14.95
N LEU A 6 4.05 -0.42 -15.36
CA LEU A 6 4.46 -1.73 -14.86
C LEU A 6 5.92 -2.06 -15.21
N PHE A 7 6.39 -1.63 -16.39
CA PHE A 7 7.78 -1.84 -16.81
C PHE A 7 8.76 -0.96 -16.04
N LEU A 8 8.38 0.28 -15.69
CA LEU A 8 9.18 1.19 -14.86
C LEU A 8 9.31 0.74 -13.40
N VAL A 9 8.23 0.17 -12.82
CA VAL A 9 8.25 -0.41 -11.47
C VAL A 9 9.18 -1.62 -11.40
N ARG A 10 9.21 -2.48 -12.43
CA ARG A 10 10.08 -3.66 -12.47
C ARG A 10 11.58 -3.32 -12.57
N ARG A 11 11.92 -2.11 -13.03
CA ARG A 11 13.31 -1.70 -13.29
C ARG A 11 14.01 -1.07 -12.08
N ASN A 12 13.36 -1.05 -10.91
CA ASN A 12 13.94 -0.59 -9.63
C ASN A 12 14.51 0.85 -9.66
N LEU A 13 14.17 1.64 -10.68
CA LEU A 13 14.66 3.02 -10.90
C LEU A 13 13.88 4.08 -10.12
N LEU A 14 12.74 3.67 -9.57
CA LEU A 14 11.92 4.46 -8.68
C LEU A 14 11.75 3.60 -7.43
N GLN A 15 12.29 4.03 -6.29
CA GLN A 15 11.85 3.60 -4.96
C GLN A 15 10.40 4.08 -4.71
N VAL A 16 9.52 3.86 -5.67
CA VAL A 16 8.08 3.99 -5.47
C VAL A 16 7.71 2.72 -4.74
N ASP A 17 7.78 2.82 -3.42
CA ASP A 17 7.22 1.89 -2.43
C ASP A 17 5.98 1.21 -3.05
N MET A 18 5.91 -0.13 -3.09
CA MET A 18 4.81 -0.87 -3.74
C MET A 18 3.41 -0.49 -3.21
N THR A 19 3.37 0.22 -2.08
CA THR A 19 2.20 0.90 -1.51
C THR A 19 1.61 1.99 -2.42
N PHE A 20 2.40 2.69 -3.24
CA PHE A 20 1.90 3.79 -4.09
C PHE A 20 1.05 3.31 -5.28
N PRO A 21 1.46 2.29 -6.07
CA PRO A 21 0.58 1.70 -7.09
C PRO A 21 -0.70 1.13 -6.49
N LEU A 22 -0.63 0.49 -5.32
CA LEU A 22 -1.80 -0.03 -4.60
C LEU A 22 -2.73 1.10 -4.17
N PHE A 23 -2.20 2.17 -3.61
CA PHE A 23 -2.98 3.35 -3.23
C PHE A 23 -3.69 3.97 -4.45
N LEU A 24 -2.96 4.16 -5.55
CA LEU A 24 -3.54 4.68 -6.79
C LEU A 24 -4.67 3.77 -7.31
N GLY A 25 -4.46 2.45 -7.26
CA GLY A 25 -5.48 1.47 -7.62
C GLY A 25 -6.75 1.59 -6.77
N ILE A 26 -6.61 1.77 -5.46
CA ILE A 26 -7.74 1.97 -4.53
C ILE A 26 -8.48 3.28 -4.87
N VAL A 27 -7.76 4.37 -5.13
CA VAL A 27 -8.37 5.67 -5.49
C VAL A 27 -9.17 5.55 -6.79
N ILE A 28 -8.57 4.97 -7.83
CA ILE A 28 -9.24 4.77 -9.12
C ILE A 28 -10.48 3.88 -8.94
N LEU A 29 -10.36 2.79 -8.19
CA LEU A 29 -11.47 1.88 -7.92
C LEU A 29 -12.59 2.58 -7.13
N GLY A 30 -12.24 3.43 -6.16
CA GLY A 30 -13.19 4.24 -5.41
C GLY A 30 -13.96 5.21 -6.31
N PHE A 31 -13.28 5.94 -7.19
CA PHE A 31 -13.94 6.81 -8.17
C PHE A 31 -14.80 6.02 -9.17
N ALA A 32 -14.29 4.89 -9.68
CA ALA A 32 -15.04 4.04 -10.58
C ALA A 32 -16.31 3.49 -9.91
N SER A 33 -16.26 3.17 -8.61
CA SER A 33 -17.40 2.67 -7.84
C SER A 33 -18.55 3.67 -7.69
N MET A 34 -18.34 4.95 -7.96
CA MET A 34 -19.40 5.96 -7.97
C MET A 34 -20.21 5.98 -9.27
N SER A 35 -19.77 5.25 -10.30
CA SER A 35 -20.42 5.20 -11.60
C SER A 35 -21.37 4.00 -11.68
N ASP A 36 -22.65 4.27 -11.95
CA ASP A 36 -23.65 3.20 -12.15
C ASP A 36 -23.26 2.24 -13.27
N THR A 37 -22.68 2.74 -14.36
CA THR A 37 -22.23 1.91 -15.49
C THR A 37 -21.10 0.97 -15.08
N PHE A 38 -20.17 1.42 -14.23
CA PHE A 38 -19.12 0.57 -13.68
C PHE A 38 -19.70 -0.50 -12.77
N ILE A 39 -20.61 -0.14 -11.85
CA ILE A 39 -21.28 -1.09 -10.95
C ILE A 39 -22.00 -2.17 -11.77
N HIS A 40 -22.76 -1.79 -12.81
CA HIS A 40 -23.48 -2.73 -13.65
C HIS A 40 -22.54 -3.60 -14.47
N SER A 41 -21.44 -3.06 -14.98
CA SER A 41 -20.43 -3.83 -15.70
C SER A 41 -19.76 -4.87 -14.80
N VAL A 42 -19.40 -4.49 -13.57
CA VAL A 42 -18.80 -5.39 -12.59
C VAL A 42 -19.81 -6.44 -12.14
N ALA A 43 -21.05 -6.04 -11.84
CA ALA A 43 -22.13 -6.95 -11.49
C ALA A 43 -22.37 -7.99 -12.58
N ALA A 44 -22.46 -7.56 -13.85
CA ALA A 44 -22.62 -8.46 -15.00
C ALA A 44 -21.44 -9.42 -15.14
N SER A 45 -20.20 -8.94 -14.96
CA SER A 45 -19.00 -9.80 -15.03
C SER A 45 -18.95 -10.85 -13.92
N LEU A 46 -19.54 -10.56 -12.76
CA LEU A 46 -19.62 -11.46 -11.61
C LEU A 46 -20.89 -12.33 -11.62
N GLY A 47 -21.77 -12.18 -12.61
CA GLY A 47 -23.05 -12.88 -12.69
C GLY A 47 -24.04 -12.47 -11.60
N ILE A 48 -23.89 -11.28 -11.03
CA ILE A 48 -24.74 -10.76 -9.94
C ILE A 48 -25.99 -10.13 -10.56
N VAL A 49 -27.14 -10.76 -10.33
CA VAL A 49 -28.45 -10.31 -10.84
C VAL A 49 -28.98 -9.07 -10.10
N VAL A 50 -28.53 -8.85 -8.87
CA VAL A 50 -29.05 -7.81 -7.97
C VAL A 50 -27.98 -6.74 -7.71
N ALA A 51 -28.12 -5.57 -8.33
CA ALA A 51 -27.16 -4.46 -8.28
C ALA A 51 -26.68 -4.06 -6.86
N PRO A 52 -27.54 -4.04 -5.81
CA PRO A 52 -27.11 -3.78 -4.44
C PRO A 52 -25.99 -4.71 -3.92
N PHE A 53 -26.00 -5.99 -4.30
CA PHE A 53 -24.97 -6.94 -3.85
C PHE A 53 -23.60 -6.65 -4.46
N ALA A 54 -23.57 -6.13 -5.70
CA ALA A 54 -22.31 -5.74 -6.34
C ALA A 54 -21.67 -4.55 -5.61
N ILE A 55 -22.46 -3.58 -5.16
CA ILE A 55 -21.98 -2.43 -4.37
C ILE A 55 -21.35 -2.92 -3.05
N VAL A 56 -22.03 -3.83 -2.35
CA VAL A 56 -21.51 -4.41 -1.09
C VAL A 56 -20.18 -5.13 -1.32
N LEU A 57 -20.08 -5.93 -2.38
CA LEU A 57 -18.84 -6.62 -2.74
C LEU A 57 -17.70 -5.67 -3.09
N ILE A 58 -17.98 -4.62 -3.85
CA ILE A 58 -17.00 -3.57 -4.18
C ILE A 58 -16.53 -2.88 -2.89
N ALA A 59 -17.45 -2.56 -1.98
CA ALA A 59 -17.13 -1.95 -0.69
C ALA A 59 -16.24 -2.86 0.17
N ILE A 60 -16.58 -4.16 0.30
CA ILE A 60 -15.76 -5.14 1.03
C ILE A 60 -14.35 -5.23 0.42
N THR A 61 -14.26 -5.26 -0.90
CA THR A 61 -12.99 -5.33 -1.63
C THR A 61 -12.13 -4.08 -1.36
N LEU A 62 -12.72 -2.89 -1.43
CA LEU A 62 -12.05 -1.63 -1.10
C LEU A 62 -11.54 -1.63 0.35
N LEU A 63 -12.36 -2.11 1.29
CA LEU A 63 -12.03 -2.15 2.71
C LEU A 63 -10.86 -3.11 2.98
N LEU A 64 -10.87 -4.31 2.39
CA LEU A 64 -9.76 -5.27 2.46
C LEU A 64 -8.47 -4.71 1.85
N ALA A 65 -8.57 -4.06 0.69
CA ALA A 65 -7.43 -3.43 0.04
C ALA A 65 -6.81 -2.33 0.93
N LEU A 66 -7.66 -1.51 1.57
CA LEU A 66 -7.23 -0.45 2.47
C LEU A 66 -6.55 -0.99 3.73
N VAL A 67 -7.12 -2.03 4.36
CA VAL A 67 -6.50 -2.69 5.52
C VAL A 67 -5.13 -3.28 5.15
N THR A 68 -5.04 -3.91 3.98
CA THR A 68 -3.78 -4.48 3.48
C THR A 68 -2.74 -3.39 3.21
N LEU A 69 -3.14 -2.29 2.58
CA LEU A 69 -2.27 -1.12 2.37
C LEU A 69 -1.72 -0.59 3.70
N LEU A 70 -2.59 -0.48 4.70
CA LEU A 70 -2.22 0.02 6.03
C LEU A 70 -1.26 -0.93 6.74
N ALA A 71 -1.49 -2.25 6.65
CA ALA A 71 -0.60 -3.25 7.21
C ALA A 71 0.80 -3.23 6.59
N ILE A 72 0.89 -3.04 5.26
CA ILE A 72 2.16 -2.88 4.55
C ILE A 72 2.86 -1.59 5.02
N ALA A 73 2.14 -0.46 5.04
CA ALA A 73 2.69 0.82 5.46
C ALA A 73 3.23 0.77 6.90
N TYR A 74 2.48 0.18 7.83
CA TYR A 74 2.91 -0.03 9.20
C TYR A 74 4.17 -0.90 9.29
N SER A 75 4.22 -1.98 8.51
CA SER A 75 5.38 -2.89 8.48
C SER A 75 6.65 -2.17 8.01
N HIS A 76 6.54 -1.31 6.99
CA HIS A 76 7.65 -0.48 6.51
C HIS A 76 8.11 0.53 7.57
N LEU A 77 7.18 1.23 8.22
CA LEU A 77 7.47 2.17 9.29
C LEU A 77 8.18 1.49 10.47
N ARG A 78 7.68 0.33 10.90
CA ARG A 78 8.26 -0.43 12.01
C ARG A 78 9.69 -0.89 11.70
N ARG A 79 9.97 -1.31 10.47
CA ARG A 79 11.33 -1.66 10.04
C ARG A 79 12.27 -0.46 10.10
N ARG A 80 11.83 0.72 9.64
CA ARG A 80 12.60 1.96 9.72
C ARG A 80 12.88 2.38 11.17
N GLN A 81 11.87 2.30 12.03
CA GLN A 81 12.02 2.60 13.46
C GLN A 81 13.04 1.68 14.12
N ILE A 82 12.98 0.37 13.88
CA ILE A 82 13.95 -0.58 14.44
C ILE A 82 15.37 -0.27 13.95
N MET A 83 15.54 0.09 12.68
CA MET A 83 16.84 0.47 12.14
C MET A 83 17.40 1.72 12.85
N LEU A 84 16.58 2.76 13.02
CA LEU A 84 16.97 3.99 13.72
C LEU A 84 17.32 3.73 15.18
N VAL A 85 16.53 2.91 15.89
CA VAL A 85 16.82 2.54 17.28
C VAL A 85 18.14 1.80 17.40
N ARG A 86 18.42 0.85 16.49
CA ARG A 86 19.72 0.15 16.45
C ARG A 86 20.89 1.09 16.15
N TYR A 87 20.68 2.06 15.27
CA TYR A 87 21.69 3.06 14.95
C TYR A 87 22.00 3.97 16.15
N LEU A 88 20.97 4.46 16.84
CA LEU A 88 21.13 5.26 18.06
C LEU A 88 21.81 4.47 19.18
N ALA A 89 21.47 3.20 19.37
CA ALA A 89 22.11 2.35 20.37
C ALA A 89 23.62 2.17 20.11
N ARG A 90 24.03 2.02 18.84
CA ARG A 90 25.45 1.95 18.46
C ARG A 90 26.18 3.25 18.77
N LEU A 91 25.62 4.39 18.38
CA LEU A 91 26.19 5.71 18.69
C LEU A 91 26.38 5.94 20.19
N GLN A 92 25.43 5.48 21.02
CA GLN A 92 25.55 5.57 22.47
C GLN A 92 26.65 4.68 23.03
N LEU A 93 26.81 3.46 22.53
CA LEU A 93 27.89 2.56 22.93
C LEU A 93 29.26 3.13 22.56
N ASP A 94 29.42 3.62 21.33
CA ASP A 94 30.67 4.22 20.85
C ASP A 94 31.05 5.45 21.70
N GLY A 95 30.07 6.27 22.07
CA GLY A 95 30.27 7.42 22.96
C GLY A 95 30.72 7.02 24.38
N GLN A 96 30.19 5.93 24.93
CA GLN A 96 30.61 5.42 26.24
C GLN A 96 32.01 4.81 26.22
N GLU A 97 32.38 4.10 25.15
CA GLU A 97 33.73 3.56 25.00
C GLU A 97 34.78 4.67 24.86
N ALA A 98 34.45 5.75 24.16
CA ALA A 98 35.32 6.92 24.05
C ALA A 98 35.54 7.61 25.41
N ALA A 99 34.48 7.77 26.21
CA ALA A 99 34.55 8.37 27.54
C ALA A 99 35.31 7.52 28.56
N ARG A 100 35.37 6.18 28.38
CA ARG A 100 36.05 5.25 29.30
C ARG A 100 37.55 5.09 29.02
N LYS A 101 38.03 5.54 27.85
CA LYS A 101 39.44 5.49 27.46
C LYS A 101 40.24 6.76 27.82
N GLN A 102 39.56 7.80 28.33
CA GLN A 102 40.16 8.96 28.97
C GLN A 102 40.31 8.73 30.47
#